data_AF-A0A9N9CYM7-F1
#
_entry.id   AF-A0A9N9CYM7-F1
#
_cell.length_a   1.000
_cell.length_b   1.000
_cell.length_c   1.000
_cell.angle_alpha   90.00
_cell.angle_beta   90.00
_cell.angle_gamma   90.00
#
_symmetry.space_group_name_H-M   'P 1'
#
loop_
_entity.id
_entity.type
_entity.pdbx_description
1 polymer ?
#
loop_
_entity_poly.entity_id
_entity_poly.type
_entity_poly.pdbx_seq_one_letter_code
_entity_poly.pdbx_strand_id
1 'polypeptide(L)'
;MVDADTEVLPDSLNRLVSAFMHDTRVMGLCGETTLANEKDTWVTMIQVYEYYISHHLAKAFESLFGSVTCLPGCFCMYRVRTPDTHKPLLISTAVMEDYAENRVDTLHKKNLLHLGEDRYLTTLMMKHFPHNKMTFVPDAQCKTSAPDTWTVLISQRRRWINSTVHNLMELVFLPQLCGFCCFSMRFVVLLDLFGTIVMPATVAYLGYLIYCIIVDPTTIPITSLALLGAAYGLQAIIFILRRKWEHVGWMIVYILAIPVFSFYLPLYAFWHFDDFSWGNTRMVVGERGKKKLVSDEGKFDPKSIPKKKWSDYEQELWEVGSEESVQTRVSDKSYRSHSSRKAGSVAGSKFGSTYGDFHEEYGQRGRSRSPVPRYTGDDRRTSRALSNVASQHPGDYMSQRGSQYLSSRAGEYEYYGGNSRPVSMAEGGHYAKDIVPAEPSDEEILQEIRSILSAANLMNVTKKQVRDELSMRFGFDMNSKKEYINNCIELFLQGKL
;
A
#
# COMPACT_ATOMS: atom_id res chain seq x y z
N MET A 1 4.51 1.16 3.57
CA MET A 1 4.20 -0.03 2.76
C MET A 1 2.76 0.11 2.31
N VAL A 2 2.51 -0.17 1.04
CA VAL A 2 1.18 -0.13 0.44
C VAL A 2 1.12 -1.30 -0.54
N ASP A 3 0.06 -2.10 -0.47
CA ASP A 3 -0.14 -3.21 -1.41
C ASP A 3 -0.61 -2.67 -2.77
N ALA A 4 -0.29 -3.39 -3.85
CA ALA A 4 -0.60 -2.95 -5.21
C ALA A 4 -2.11 -2.86 -5.50
N ASP A 5 -2.93 -3.57 -4.75
CA ASP A 5 -4.40 -3.57 -4.83
C ASP A 5 -5.06 -2.59 -3.85
N THR A 6 -4.27 -1.70 -3.24
CA THR A 6 -4.73 -0.74 -2.23
C THR A 6 -4.81 0.69 -2.77
N GLU A 7 -5.99 1.26 -2.69
CA GLU A 7 -6.30 2.65 -3.00
C GLU A 7 -6.28 3.48 -1.71
N VAL A 8 -5.32 4.40 -1.59
CA VAL A 8 -5.20 5.29 -0.43
C VAL A 8 -6.15 6.48 -0.58
N LEU A 9 -6.99 6.76 0.43
CA LEU A 9 -7.88 7.92 0.38
C LEU A 9 -7.11 9.26 0.42
N PRO A 10 -7.70 10.34 -0.13
CA PRO A 10 -7.13 11.68 0.00
C PRO A 10 -6.84 12.04 1.47
N ASP A 11 -5.74 12.76 1.70
CA ASP A 11 -5.23 13.17 3.02
C ASP A 11 -4.79 12.05 3.97
N SER A 12 -5.03 10.77 3.69
CA SER A 12 -4.66 9.68 4.60
C SER A 12 -3.16 9.64 4.86
N LEU A 13 -2.33 9.89 3.84
CA LEU A 13 -0.88 10.01 4.01
C LEU A 13 -0.51 11.18 4.92
N ASN A 14 -1.14 12.34 4.76
CA ASN A 14 -0.92 13.52 5.59
C ASN A 14 -1.29 13.24 7.06
N ARG A 15 -2.35 12.47 7.31
CA ARG A 15 -2.77 12.05 8.65
C ARG A 15 -1.75 11.13 9.31
N LEU A 16 -1.22 10.14 8.56
CA LEU A 16 -0.13 9.26 9.04
C LEU A 16 1.13 10.07 9.39
N VAL A 17 1.55 10.99 8.51
CA VAL A 17 2.72 11.86 8.75
C VAL A 17 2.50 12.77 9.96
N SER A 18 1.31 13.37 10.07
CA SER A 18 0.93 14.20 11.22
C SER A 18 1.04 13.43 12.53
N ALA A 19 0.58 12.18 12.59
CA ALA A 19 0.70 11.34 13.77
C ALA A 19 2.17 11.10 14.17
N PHE A 20 3.08 10.88 13.21
CA PHE A 20 4.52 10.78 13.49
C PHE A 20 5.14 12.09 13.98
N MET A 21 4.64 13.25 13.55
CA MET A 21 5.12 14.55 14.03
C MET A 21 4.68 14.84 15.46
N HIS A 22 3.47 14.42 15.83
CA HIS A 22 2.94 14.65 17.18
C HIS A 22 3.61 13.77 18.25
N ASP A 23 4.05 12.55 17.88
CA ASP A 23 4.65 11.63 18.85
C ASP A 23 5.93 10.99 18.30
N THR A 24 7.06 11.40 18.87
CA THR A 24 8.40 10.93 18.50
C THR A 24 8.69 9.49 18.90
N ARG A 25 7.92 8.91 19.84
CA ARG A 25 8.06 7.51 20.26
C ARG A 25 7.39 6.55 19.29
N VAL A 26 6.48 7.03 18.44
CA VAL A 26 5.83 6.20 17.42
C VAL A 26 6.85 5.82 16.35
N MET A 27 7.14 4.52 16.23
CA MET A 27 8.07 3.95 15.25
C MET A 27 7.37 3.33 14.04
N GLY A 28 6.07 3.05 14.15
CA GLY A 28 5.25 2.56 13.07
C GLY A 28 3.77 2.83 13.33
N LEU A 29 3.00 2.95 12.27
CA LEU A 29 1.57 3.23 12.35
C LEU A 29 0.83 2.69 11.13
N CYS A 30 -0.44 2.36 11.30
CA CYS A 30 -1.33 1.97 10.21
C CYS A 30 -2.63 2.76 10.23
N GLY A 31 -3.24 2.88 9.05
CA GLY A 31 -4.58 3.41 8.90
C GLY A 31 -5.64 2.31 8.91
N GLU A 32 -6.91 2.72 8.86
CA GLU A 32 -8.03 1.82 8.64
C GLU A 32 -8.02 1.31 7.20
N THR A 33 -8.21 0.00 7.04
CA THR A 33 -8.39 -0.67 5.75
C THR A 33 -9.84 -1.06 5.59
N THR A 34 -10.46 -0.54 4.54
CA THR A 34 -11.82 -0.87 4.13
C THR A 34 -11.80 -1.63 2.81
N LEU A 35 -12.94 -2.14 2.36
CA LEU A 35 -13.02 -2.87 1.09
C LEU A 35 -13.46 -1.94 -0.04
N ALA A 36 -12.93 -2.15 -1.24
CA ALA A 36 -13.38 -1.46 -2.46
C ALA A 36 -14.59 -2.17 -3.11
N ASN A 37 -14.65 -3.50 -2.97
CA ASN A 37 -15.56 -4.40 -3.65
C ASN A 37 -16.55 -5.11 -2.70
N GLU A 38 -16.97 -4.42 -1.64
CA GLU A 38 -17.80 -4.95 -0.53
C GLU A 38 -19.13 -5.60 -0.95
N LYS A 39 -19.64 -5.30 -2.15
CA LYS A 39 -20.95 -5.75 -2.65
C LYS A 39 -20.88 -6.57 -3.95
N ASP A 40 -19.68 -6.84 -4.46
CA ASP A 40 -19.52 -7.47 -5.78
C ASP A 40 -20.00 -8.92 -5.79
N THR A 41 -19.69 -9.69 -4.74
CA THR A 41 -20.13 -11.08 -4.61
C THR A 41 -20.55 -11.40 -3.17
N TRP A 42 -21.26 -12.51 -2.98
CA TRP A 42 -21.55 -12.98 -1.62
C TRP A 42 -20.26 -13.26 -0.82
N VAL A 43 -19.16 -13.62 -1.49
CA VAL A 43 -17.85 -13.85 -0.88
C VAL A 43 -17.28 -12.53 -0.34
N THR A 44 -17.39 -11.43 -1.08
CA THR A 44 -16.93 -10.11 -0.60
C THR A 44 -17.83 -9.59 0.53
N MET A 45 -19.15 -9.78 0.43
CA MET A 45 -20.12 -9.35 1.45
C MET A 45 -19.86 -9.93 2.84
N ILE A 46 -19.52 -11.22 2.93
CA ILE A 46 -19.27 -11.87 4.23
C ILE A 46 -17.98 -11.36 4.91
N GLN A 47 -17.06 -10.76 4.14
CA GLN A 47 -15.76 -10.28 4.64
C GLN A 47 -15.82 -8.87 5.24
N VAL A 48 -16.82 -8.05 4.89
CA VAL A 48 -16.84 -6.61 5.24
C VAL A 48 -16.71 -6.37 6.74
N TYR A 49 -17.53 -7.05 7.54
CA TYR A 49 -17.49 -6.88 8.99
C TYR A 49 -16.27 -7.57 9.63
N GLU A 50 -15.78 -8.65 9.04
CA GLU A 50 -14.54 -9.30 9.49
C GLU A 50 -13.35 -8.34 9.35
N TYR A 51 -13.22 -7.68 8.20
CA TYR A 51 -12.22 -6.63 8.00
C TYR A 51 -12.40 -5.47 8.99
N TYR A 52 -13.64 -5.04 9.26
CA TYR A 52 -13.88 -4.01 10.27
C TYR A 52 -13.41 -4.46 11.67
N ILE A 53 -13.68 -5.72 12.07
CA ILE A 53 -13.18 -6.26 13.35
C ILE A 53 -11.65 -6.25 13.37
N SER A 54 -11.00 -6.78 12.34
CA SER A 54 -9.55 -7.03 12.34
C SER A 54 -8.68 -5.79 12.01
N HIS A 55 -9.17 -4.87 11.18
CA HIS A 55 -8.43 -3.69 10.70
C HIS A 55 -8.90 -2.37 11.33
N HIS A 56 -10.01 -2.36 12.08
CA HIS A 56 -10.44 -1.18 12.85
C HIS A 56 -10.58 -1.49 14.34
N LEU A 57 -11.51 -2.37 14.73
CA LEU A 57 -11.86 -2.54 16.15
C LEU A 57 -10.71 -3.12 16.98
N ALA A 58 -10.09 -4.20 16.51
CA ALA A 58 -8.94 -4.82 17.18
C ALA A 58 -7.75 -3.85 17.24
N LYS A 59 -7.47 -3.12 16.16
CA LYS A 59 -6.36 -2.15 16.09
C LYS A 59 -6.57 -0.97 17.01
N ALA A 60 -7.79 -0.43 17.05
CA ALA A 60 -8.17 0.60 18.00
C ALA A 60 -8.01 0.11 19.44
N PHE A 61 -8.47 -1.12 19.74
CA PHE A 61 -8.32 -1.73 21.07
C PHE A 61 -6.85 -1.91 21.46
N GLU A 62 -6.02 -2.53 20.61
CA GLU A 62 -4.58 -2.71 20.86
C GLU A 62 -3.86 -1.37 21.07
N SER A 63 -4.23 -0.35 20.30
CA SER A 63 -3.65 0.98 20.42
C SER A 63 -3.93 1.63 21.78
N LEU A 64 -5.01 1.26 22.50
CA LEU A 64 -5.28 1.71 23.87
C LEU A 64 -4.27 1.15 24.88
N PHE A 65 -3.74 -0.05 24.64
CA PHE A 65 -2.72 -0.67 25.48
C PHE A 65 -1.29 -0.23 25.12
N GLY A 66 -1.18 0.72 24.19
CA GLY A 66 0.06 1.41 23.88
C GLY A 66 0.83 0.84 22.70
N SER A 67 0.47 -0.31 22.12
CA SER A 67 1.03 -0.75 20.84
C SER A 67 0.14 -1.70 20.05
N VAL A 68 -0.03 -1.42 18.77
CA VAL A 68 -0.62 -2.35 17.78
C VAL A 68 0.35 -3.49 17.51
N THR A 69 -0.11 -4.74 17.59
CA THR A 69 0.78 -5.93 17.51
C THR A 69 1.11 -6.36 16.08
N CYS A 70 0.38 -5.81 15.10
CA CYS A 70 0.53 -6.09 13.68
C CYS A 70 0.09 -4.88 12.87
N LEU A 71 1.01 -4.26 12.13
CA LEU A 71 0.70 -3.24 11.15
C LEU A 71 0.45 -3.92 9.79
N PRO A 72 -0.76 -3.82 9.21
CA PRO A 72 -1.08 -4.48 7.94
C PRO A 72 -0.20 -3.98 6.79
N GLY A 73 0.23 -4.90 5.91
CA GLY A 73 1.03 -4.58 4.72
C GLY A 73 0.34 -3.59 3.75
N CYS A 74 -0.99 -3.70 3.63
CA CYS A 74 -1.79 -2.90 2.71
C CYS A 74 -1.71 -1.40 2.94
N PHE A 75 -1.61 -0.92 4.18
CA PHE A 75 -1.53 0.51 4.47
C PHE A 75 -0.90 0.81 5.83
N CYS A 76 0.43 0.86 5.85
CA CYS A 76 1.20 1.24 7.03
C CYS A 76 2.42 2.09 6.70
N MET A 77 2.95 2.78 7.70
CA MET A 77 4.16 3.59 7.59
C MET A 77 5.09 3.29 8.77
N TYR A 78 6.38 3.14 8.47
CA TYR A 78 7.42 2.92 9.46
C TYR A 78 8.40 4.09 9.46
N ARG A 79 8.87 4.44 10.65
CA ARG A 79 9.90 5.44 10.85
C ARG A 79 11.27 4.82 10.60
N VAL A 80 12.05 5.42 9.70
CA VAL A 80 13.40 4.94 9.37
C VAL A 80 14.39 5.15 10.52
N ARG A 81 14.33 6.32 11.16
CA ARG A 81 15.21 6.71 12.28
C ARG A 81 14.48 7.63 13.26
N THR A 82 14.93 7.70 14.50
CA THR A 82 14.37 8.63 15.50
C THR A 82 14.60 10.08 15.07
N PRO A 83 13.66 10.99 15.38
CA PRO A 83 13.75 12.39 14.94
C PRO A 83 14.76 13.20 15.76
N ASP A 84 14.96 12.84 17.02
CA ASP A 84 15.78 13.55 18.00
C ASP A 84 17.26 13.16 17.94
N THR A 85 17.53 11.86 17.93
CA THR A 85 18.86 11.27 18.06
C THR A 85 19.37 10.62 16.77
N HIS A 86 18.53 10.62 15.72
CA HIS A 86 18.83 9.96 14.44
C HIS A 86 19.22 8.48 14.56
N LYS A 87 18.82 7.83 15.65
CA LYS A 87 19.05 6.40 15.88
C LYS A 87 18.29 5.60 14.82
N PRO A 88 18.92 4.66 14.12
CA PRO A 88 18.24 3.83 13.14
C PRO A 88 17.16 2.97 13.84
N LEU A 89 15.98 2.91 13.23
CA LEU A 89 14.85 2.08 13.65
C LEU A 89 14.64 0.95 12.63
N LEU A 90 13.85 1.21 11.59
CA LEU A 90 13.58 0.24 10.52
C LEU A 90 14.87 -0.29 9.86
N ILE A 91 15.85 0.59 9.66
CA ILE A 91 17.15 0.28 9.03
C ILE A 91 18.23 -0.10 10.04
N SER A 92 17.85 -0.47 11.27
CA SER A 92 18.83 -0.95 12.24
C SER A 92 19.36 -2.30 11.82
N THR A 93 20.66 -2.54 12.04
CA THR A 93 21.32 -3.80 11.69
C THR A 93 20.59 -5.02 12.28
N ALA A 94 20.15 -4.92 13.53
CA ALA A 94 19.45 -6.00 14.21
C ALA A 94 18.09 -6.35 13.56
N VAL A 95 17.33 -5.36 13.11
CA VAL A 95 16.08 -5.60 12.37
C VAL A 95 16.36 -6.19 10.99
N MET A 96 17.34 -5.63 10.27
CA MET A 96 17.69 -6.10 8.93
C MET A 96 18.24 -7.53 8.91
N GLU A 97 19.10 -7.89 9.86
CA GLU A 97 19.66 -9.24 9.97
C GLU A 97 18.58 -10.29 10.26
N ASP A 98 17.69 -10.02 11.23
CA ASP A 98 16.58 -10.92 11.55
C ASP A 98 15.57 -11.01 10.38
N TYR A 99 15.25 -9.88 9.73
CA TYR A 99 14.28 -9.83 8.63
C TYR A 99 14.82 -10.46 7.34
N ALA A 100 16.13 -10.44 7.11
CA ALA A 100 16.77 -11.06 5.96
C ALA A 100 16.98 -12.57 6.09
N GLU A 101 16.54 -13.19 7.20
CA GLU A 101 16.58 -14.63 7.37
C GLU A 101 15.67 -15.32 6.34
N ASN A 102 16.29 -16.08 5.44
CA ASN A 102 15.58 -16.84 4.41
C ASN A 102 15.63 -18.36 4.68
N ARG A 103 16.35 -18.78 5.72
CA ARG A 103 16.52 -20.19 6.06
C ARG A 103 15.39 -20.70 6.94
N VAL A 104 14.43 -21.37 6.29
CA VAL A 104 13.23 -21.92 6.91
C VAL A 104 13.35 -23.42 7.24
N ASP A 105 14.17 -23.75 8.24
CA ASP A 105 14.42 -25.15 8.63
C ASP A 105 13.24 -25.79 9.41
N THR A 106 12.27 -25.00 9.89
CA THR A 106 11.12 -25.49 10.68
C THR A 106 9.79 -25.01 10.12
N LEU A 107 8.72 -25.77 10.40
CA LEU A 107 7.35 -25.39 10.05
C LEU A 107 6.97 -24.02 10.65
N HIS A 108 7.43 -23.76 11.88
CA HIS A 108 7.25 -22.47 12.53
C HIS A 108 7.92 -21.34 11.73
N LYS A 109 9.22 -21.46 11.43
CA LYS A 109 9.94 -20.43 10.67
C LYS A 109 9.32 -20.22 9.29
N LYS A 110 8.87 -21.28 8.64
CA LYS A 110 8.25 -21.17 7.31
C LYS A 110 6.92 -20.41 7.34
N ASN A 111 6.06 -20.67 8.33
CA ASN A 111 4.81 -19.92 8.50
C ASN A 111 5.06 -18.47 8.95
N LEU A 112 6.06 -18.25 9.81
CA LEU A 112 6.41 -16.92 10.31
C LEU A 112 7.00 -16.04 9.21
N LEU A 113 8.01 -16.53 8.48
CA LEU A 113 8.82 -15.74 7.56
C LEU A 113 8.19 -15.61 6.16
N HIS A 114 7.48 -16.64 5.65
CA HIS A 114 7.01 -16.65 4.26
C HIS A 114 5.53 -16.29 4.07
N LEU A 115 4.71 -16.26 5.14
CA LEU A 115 3.26 -16.06 5.03
C LEU A 115 2.75 -14.75 5.63
N GLY A 116 3.48 -14.12 6.56
CA GLY A 116 3.11 -12.82 7.15
C GLY A 116 4.32 -11.98 7.48
N GLU A 117 4.99 -11.53 6.42
CA GLU A 117 6.16 -10.67 6.49
C GLU A 117 5.89 -9.33 7.21
N ASP A 118 4.68 -8.80 7.08
CA ASP A 118 4.21 -7.58 7.73
C ASP A 118 4.07 -7.75 9.25
N ARG A 119 3.48 -8.88 9.67
CA ARG A 119 3.38 -9.32 11.06
C ARG A 119 4.77 -9.53 11.65
N TYR A 120 5.62 -10.26 10.95
CA TYR A 120 6.98 -10.54 11.40
C TYR A 120 7.80 -9.25 11.56
N LEU A 121 7.72 -8.33 10.61
CA LEU A 121 8.38 -7.02 10.71
C LEU A 121 7.89 -6.24 11.94
N THR A 122 6.57 -6.22 12.19
CA THR A 122 6.01 -5.56 13.37
C THR A 122 6.56 -6.17 14.66
N THR A 123 6.63 -7.51 14.73
CA THR A 123 7.20 -8.27 15.84
C THR A 123 8.68 -7.92 16.07
N LEU A 124 9.49 -7.86 15.01
CA LEU A 124 10.90 -7.48 15.11
C LEU A 124 11.09 -6.05 15.62
N MET A 125 10.27 -5.11 15.14
CA MET A 125 10.33 -3.73 15.61
C MET A 125 10.02 -3.64 17.11
N MET A 126 9.02 -4.37 17.61
CA MET A 126 8.70 -4.43 19.04
C MET A 126 9.80 -5.14 19.85
N LYS A 127 10.39 -6.21 19.31
CA LYS A 127 11.49 -6.97 19.93
C LYS A 127 12.73 -6.08 20.15
N HIS A 128 13.13 -5.32 19.13
CA HIS A 128 14.37 -4.53 19.16
C HIS A 128 14.19 -3.12 19.74
N PHE A 129 12.96 -2.59 19.74
CA PHE A 129 12.64 -1.25 20.24
C PHE A 129 11.44 -1.25 21.22
N PRO A 130 11.55 -1.94 22.37
CA PRO A 130 10.43 -2.12 23.31
C PRO A 130 9.97 -0.83 24.02
N HIS A 131 10.73 0.26 23.93
CA HIS A 131 10.37 1.57 24.49
C HIS A 131 9.68 2.50 23.48
N ASN A 132 9.64 2.08 22.21
CA ASN A 132 8.89 2.73 21.15
C ASN A 132 7.53 2.05 20.98
N LYS A 133 6.61 2.71 20.28
CA LYS A 133 5.25 2.19 20.10
C LYS A 133 4.79 2.15 18.65
N MET A 134 3.83 1.26 18.41
CA MET A 134 3.06 1.16 17.18
C MET A 134 1.65 1.70 17.38
N THR A 135 1.11 2.53 16.50
CA THR A 135 -0.23 3.13 16.71
C THR A 135 -1.18 2.90 15.54
N PHE A 136 -2.47 2.88 15.84
CA PHE A 136 -3.53 2.91 14.85
C PHE A 136 -4.03 4.34 14.66
N VAL A 137 -4.19 4.79 13.41
CA VAL A 137 -4.70 6.12 13.06
C VAL A 137 -6.03 5.93 12.31
N PRO A 138 -7.18 5.92 13.00
CA PRO A 138 -8.48 5.59 12.39
C PRO A 138 -8.91 6.60 11.31
N ASP A 139 -8.42 7.83 11.38
CA ASP A 139 -8.73 8.85 10.38
C ASP A 139 -7.95 8.64 9.08
N ALA A 140 -6.83 7.91 9.08
CA ALA A 140 -6.13 7.59 7.85
C ALA A 140 -6.75 6.33 7.25
N GLN A 141 -7.30 6.43 6.03
CA GLN A 141 -8.08 5.34 5.44
C GLN A 141 -7.54 4.91 4.08
N CYS A 142 -7.74 3.64 3.75
CA CYS A 142 -7.51 3.07 2.44
C CYS A 142 -8.61 2.05 2.09
N LYS A 143 -8.69 1.69 0.82
CA LYS A 143 -9.55 0.63 0.29
C LYS A 143 -8.69 -0.44 -0.37
N THR A 144 -8.93 -1.70 -0.04
CA THR A 144 -8.29 -2.85 -0.67
C THR A 144 -9.34 -3.72 -1.35
N SER A 145 -8.92 -4.52 -2.34
CA SER A 145 -9.79 -5.47 -3.01
C SER A 145 -9.81 -6.80 -2.27
N ALA A 146 -10.95 -7.16 -1.67
CA ALA A 146 -11.12 -8.47 -1.06
C ALA A 146 -11.22 -9.59 -2.12
N PRO A 147 -10.84 -10.84 -1.81
CA PRO A 147 -11.15 -11.98 -2.64
C PRO A 147 -12.64 -12.07 -3.01
N ASP A 148 -12.92 -12.08 -4.31
CA ASP A 148 -14.25 -12.18 -4.89
C ASP A 148 -14.73 -13.62 -5.12
N THR A 149 -13.78 -14.56 -5.16
CA THR A 149 -14.01 -15.99 -5.38
C THR A 149 -13.64 -16.81 -4.15
N TRP A 150 -14.43 -17.87 -3.90
CA TRP A 150 -14.29 -18.74 -2.72
C TRP A 150 -12.91 -19.40 -2.60
N THR A 151 -12.35 -19.86 -3.72
CA THR A 151 -11.04 -20.52 -3.76
C THR A 151 -9.91 -19.55 -3.38
N VAL A 152 -10.01 -18.28 -3.81
CA VAL A 152 -9.04 -17.26 -3.45
C VAL A 152 -9.19 -16.88 -1.98
N LEU A 153 -10.42 -16.76 -1.48
CA LEU A 153 -10.70 -16.53 -0.05
C LEU A 153 -10.06 -17.61 0.84
N ILE A 154 -10.28 -18.88 0.52
CA ILE A 154 -9.68 -20.00 1.28
C ILE A 154 -8.16 -19.90 1.27
N SER A 155 -7.56 -19.71 0.09
CA SER A 155 -6.10 -19.62 -0.05
C SER A 155 -5.53 -18.44 0.76
N GLN A 156 -6.21 -17.29 0.76
CA GLN A 156 -5.79 -16.12 1.52
C GLN A 156 -5.93 -16.38 3.03
N ARG A 157 -7.09 -16.85 3.49
CA ARG A 157 -7.38 -17.05 4.92
C ARG A 157 -6.53 -18.15 5.53
N ARG A 158 -6.21 -19.21 4.78
CA ARG A 158 -5.21 -20.22 5.20
C ARG A 158 -3.88 -19.57 5.58
N ARG A 159 -3.33 -18.72 4.71
CA ARG A 159 -2.04 -18.03 4.97
C ARG A 159 -2.13 -17.10 6.17
N TRP A 160 -3.21 -16.31 6.24
CA TRP A 160 -3.40 -15.35 7.32
C TRP A 160 -3.56 -16.01 8.69
N ILE A 161 -4.37 -17.07 8.78
CA ILE A 161 -4.58 -17.81 10.04
C ILE A 161 -3.27 -18.49 10.48
N ASN A 162 -2.59 -19.19 9.57
CA ASN A 162 -1.35 -19.89 9.90
C ASN A 162 -0.27 -18.92 10.38
N SER A 163 -0.07 -17.80 9.66
CA SER A 163 0.88 -16.77 10.07
C SER A 163 0.47 -16.13 11.41
N THR A 164 -0.81 -15.87 11.63
CA THR A 164 -1.32 -15.27 12.87
C THR A 164 -0.96 -16.12 14.09
N VAL A 165 -1.20 -17.43 14.04
CA VAL A 165 -0.87 -18.34 15.15
C VAL A 165 0.62 -18.30 15.48
N HIS A 166 1.48 -18.38 14.46
CA HIS A 166 2.93 -18.37 14.65
C HIS A 166 3.46 -17.02 15.14
N ASN A 167 2.93 -15.92 14.62
CA ASN A 167 3.34 -14.59 15.04
C ASN A 167 2.87 -14.28 16.47
N LEU A 168 1.64 -14.64 16.83
CA LEU A 168 1.15 -14.50 18.20
C LEU A 168 1.97 -15.35 19.18
N MET A 169 2.39 -16.56 18.78
CA MET A 169 3.29 -17.39 19.59
C MET A 169 4.62 -16.68 19.87
N GLU A 170 5.26 -16.07 18.85
CA GLU A 170 6.47 -15.26 19.05
C GLU A 170 6.23 -14.05 19.97
N LEU A 171 5.12 -13.33 19.77
CA LEU A 171 4.76 -12.19 20.61
C LEU A 171 4.56 -12.57 22.08
N VAL A 172 3.97 -13.73 22.38
CA VAL A 172 3.84 -14.20 23.77
C VAL A 172 5.21 -14.27 24.44
N PHE A 173 6.25 -14.74 23.73
CA PHE A 173 7.59 -14.92 24.31
C PHE A 173 8.44 -13.65 24.35
N LEU A 174 7.97 -12.51 23.82
CA LEU A 174 8.70 -11.25 23.93
C LEU A 174 8.73 -10.75 25.39
N PRO A 175 9.92 -10.42 25.94
CA PRO A 175 10.07 -10.09 27.34
C PRO A 175 9.50 -8.71 27.73
N GLN A 176 9.30 -7.79 26.76
CA GLN A 176 8.99 -6.39 27.03
C GLN A 176 7.83 -5.87 26.14
N LEU A 177 6.63 -6.39 26.34
CA LEU A 177 5.42 -5.81 25.76
C LEU A 177 4.83 -4.73 26.69
N CYS A 178 4.41 -3.60 26.12
CA CYS A 178 3.74 -2.54 26.88
C CYS A 178 2.46 -3.06 27.56
N GLY A 179 2.02 -2.44 28.66
CA GLY A 179 0.77 -2.78 29.32
C GLY A 179 0.02 -1.53 29.74
N PHE A 180 -1.30 -1.63 29.90
CA PHE A 180 -2.15 -0.53 30.36
C PHE A 180 -3.01 -1.00 31.55
N CYS A 181 -3.02 -0.20 32.62
CA CYS A 181 -3.65 -0.52 33.90
C CYS A 181 -3.20 -1.89 34.48
N CYS A 182 -4.14 -2.81 34.70
CA CYS A 182 -3.93 -4.13 35.31
C CYS A 182 -3.70 -5.25 34.30
N PHE A 183 -3.73 -4.96 32.99
CA PHE A 183 -3.63 -5.96 31.94
C PHE A 183 -2.36 -5.71 31.10
N SER A 184 -1.52 -6.75 31.02
CA SER A 184 -0.35 -6.77 30.15
C SER A 184 -0.78 -7.02 28.70
N MET A 185 -0.15 -6.38 27.70
CA MET A 185 -0.38 -6.77 26.31
C MET A 185 -0.05 -8.24 26.05
N ARG A 186 0.90 -8.81 26.79
CA ARG A 186 1.20 -10.24 26.72
C ARG A 186 -0.01 -11.09 27.07
N PHE A 187 -0.83 -10.66 28.04
CA PHE A 187 -2.07 -11.35 28.40
C PHE A 187 -3.13 -11.21 27.29
N VAL A 188 -3.27 -10.01 26.70
CA VAL A 188 -4.17 -9.80 25.55
C VAL A 188 -3.77 -10.68 24.36
N VAL A 189 -2.49 -10.72 24.01
CA VAL A 189 -1.94 -11.57 22.94
C VAL A 189 -2.17 -13.05 23.24
N LEU A 190 -2.01 -13.48 24.50
CA LEU A 190 -2.31 -14.86 24.91
C LEU A 190 -3.79 -15.20 24.73
N LEU A 191 -4.70 -14.29 25.11
CA LEU A 191 -6.14 -14.47 24.91
C LEU A 191 -6.49 -14.53 23.42
N ASP A 192 -5.85 -13.71 22.58
CA ASP A 192 -6.06 -13.71 21.13
C ASP A 192 -5.56 -15.02 20.48
N LEU A 193 -4.38 -15.50 20.89
CA LEU A 193 -3.85 -16.81 20.47
C LEU A 193 -4.78 -17.95 20.88
N PHE A 194 -5.22 -17.97 22.14
CA PHE A 194 -6.13 -19.00 22.64
C PHE A 194 -7.48 -18.94 21.94
N GLY A 195 -8.03 -17.73 21.76
CA GLY A 195 -9.28 -17.49 21.03
C GLY A 195 -9.20 -18.04 19.60
N THR A 196 -8.14 -17.71 18.87
CA THR A 196 -7.90 -18.19 17.50
C THR A 196 -7.89 -19.71 17.40
N ILE A 197 -7.28 -20.40 18.37
CA ILE A 197 -7.21 -21.87 18.38
C ILE A 197 -8.56 -22.51 18.77
N VAL A 198 -9.29 -21.90 19.70
CA VAL A 198 -10.54 -22.46 20.26
C VAL A 198 -11.78 -22.12 19.44
N MET A 199 -11.72 -21.13 18.54
CA MET A 199 -12.85 -20.68 17.70
C MET A 199 -13.67 -21.83 17.08
N PRO A 200 -13.07 -22.88 16.46
CA PRO A 200 -13.85 -23.99 15.92
C PRO A 200 -14.64 -24.75 16.99
N ALA A 201 -14.04 -24.97 18.15
CA ALA A 201 -14.73 -25.62 19.27
C ALA A 201 -15.87 -24.75 19.81
N THR A 202 -15.72 -23.42 19.82
CA THR A 202 -16.79 -22.49 20.21
C THR A 202 -17.99 -22.58 19.27
N VAL A 203 -17.78 -22.68 17.95
CA VAL A 203 -18.89 -22.87 16.99
C VAL A 203 -19.55 -24.24 17.16
N ALA A 204 -18.78 -25.30 17.37
CA ALA A 204 -19.33 -26.63 17.64
C ALA A 204 -20.18 -26.63 18.92
N TYR A 205 -19.72 -25.95 19.97
CA TYR A 205 -20.48 -25.77 21.20
C TYR A 205 -21.77 -24.97 20.98
N LEU A 206 -21.74 -23.91 20.16
CA LEU A 206 -22.95 -23.17 19.80
C LEU A 206 -23.97 -24.06 19.07
N GLY A 207 -23.50 -24.91 18.15
CA GLY A 207 -24.34 -25.92 17.48
C GLY A 207 -24.95 -26.92 18.46
N TYR A 208 -24.17 -27.37 19.45
CA TYR A 208 -24.66 -28.23 20.53
C TYR A 208 -25.73 -27.54 21.40
N LEU A 209 -25.55 -26.27 21.75
CA LEU A 209 -26.55 -25.50 22.49
C LEU A 209 -27.87 -25.39 21.71
N ILE A 210 -27.80 -25.16 20.40
CA ILE A 210 -28.98 -25.13 19.54
C ILE A 210 -29.68 -26.50 19.54
N TYR A 211 -28.92 -27.59 19.43
CA TYR A 211 -29.45 -28.95 19.51
C TYR A 211 -30.17 -29.21 20.85
N CYS A 212 -29.58 -28.82 21.98
CA CYS A 212 -30.20 -28.97 23.30
C CYS A 212 -31.56 -28.25 23.38
N ILE A 213 -31.65 -27.02 22.86
CA ILE A 213 -32.89 -26.24 22.85
C ILE A 213 -33.97 -26.92 21.98
N ILE A 214 -33.58 -27.54 20.86
CA ILE A 214 -34.51 -28.24 19.97
C ILE A 214 -35.07 -29.52 20.62
N VAL A 215 -34.22 -30.27 21.32
CA VAL A 215 -34.61 -31.56 21.93
C VAL A 215 -35.37 -31.37 23.24
N ASP A 216 -34.93 -30.45 24.09
CA ASP A 216 -35.58 -30.12 25.35
C ASP A 216 -35.71 -28.59 25.50
N PRO A 217 -36.84 -28.02 25.05
CA PRO A 217 -37.10 -26.58 25.14
C PRO A 217 -37.18 -26.05 26.57
N THR A 218 -37.20 -26.92 27.60
CA THR A 218 -37.28 -26.49 29.01
C THR A 218 -35.92 -26.09 29.58
N THR A 219 -34.82 -26.58 29.01
CA THR A 219 -33.46 -26.31 29.47
C THR A 219 -32.79 -25.25 28.59
N ILE A 220 -33.17 -23.98 28.77
CA ILE A 220 -32.56 -22.87 28.01
C ILE A 220 -31.22 -22.48 28.64
N PRO A 221 -30.10 -22.45 27.88
CA PRO A 221 -28.78 -22.05 28.38
C PRO A 221 -28.69 -20.51 28.51
N ILE A 222 -29.40 -19.96 29.49
CA ILE A 222 -29.58 -18.51 29.68
C ILE A 222 -28.24 -17.77 29.79
N THR A 223 -27.25 -18.34 30.50
CA THR A 223 -25.93 -17.72 30.67
C THR A 223 -25.19 -17.52 29.36
N SER A 224 -25.22 -18.52 28.47
CA SER A 224 -24.58 -18.47 27.16
C SER A 224 -25.27 -17.48 26.22
N LEU A 225 -26.61 -17.48 26.22
CA LEU A 225 -27.40 -16.53 25.44
C LEU A 225 -27.22 -15.09 25.94
N ALA A 226 -27.16 -14.88 27.25
CA ALA A 226 -26.90 -13.57 27.84
C ALA A 226 -25.51 -13.05 27.49
N LEU A 227 -24.47 -13.90 27.55
CA LEU A 227 -23.11 -13.51 27.16
C LEU A 227 -23.00 -13.22 25.66
N LEU A 228 -23.62 -14.04 24.80
CA LEU A 228 -23.64 -13.82 23.35
C LEU A 228 -24.38 -12.51 23.01
N GLY A 229 -25.54 -12.31 23.63
CA GLY A 229 -26.33 -11.09 23.50
C GLY A 229 -25.60 -9.85 24.02
N ALA A 230 -24.85 -9.96 25.11
CA ALA A 230 -24.01 -8.88 25.60
C ALA A 230 -22.86 -8.56 24.62
N ALA A 231 -22.17 -9.59 24.10
CA ALA A 231 -21.02 -9.41 23.22
C ALA A 231 -21.37 -8.73 21.89
N TYR A 232 -22.42 -9.17 21.20
CA TYR A 232 -22.85 -8.58 19.93
C TYR A 232 -23.86 -7.44 20.10
N GLY A 233 -24.74 -7.52 21.10
CA GLY A 233 -25.71 -6.48 21.40
C GLY A 233 -25.07 -5.18 21.85
N LEU A 234 -23.99 -5.24 22.65
CA LEU A 234 -23.23 -4.04 23.01
C LEU A 234 -22.63 -3.36 21.77
N GLN A 235 -22.06 -4.13 20.83
CA GLN A 235 -21.55 -3.60 19.57
C GLN A 235 -22.65 -2.94 18.74
N ALA A 236 -23.80 -3.61 18.61
CA ALA A 236 -24.97 -3.08 17.91
C ALA A 236 -25.44 -1.75 18.51
N ILE A 237 -25.55 -1.67 19.84
CA ILE A 237 -25.93 -0.44 20.55
C ILE A 237 -24.93 0.68 20.26
N ILE A 238 -23.63 0.40 20.32
CA ILE A 238 -22.59 1.40 20.01
C ILE A 238 -22.73 1.94 18.58
N PHE A 239 -22.99 1.08 17.59
CA PHE A 239 -23.18 1.53 16.21
C PHE A 239 -24.43 2.39 16.04
N ILE A 240 -25.53 2.01 16.69
CA ILE A 240 -26.78 2.77 16.68
C ILE A 240 -26.56 4.16 17.30
N LEU A 241 -25.90 4.24 18.46
CA LEU A 241 -25.59 5.50 19.13
C LEU A 241 -24.66 6.39 18.29
N ARG A 242 -23.70 5.80 17.58
CA ARG A 242 -22.81 6.52 16.65
C ARG A 242 -23.44 6.78 15.28
N ARG A 243 -24.71 6.41 15.06
CA ARG A 243 -25.45 6.54 13.79
C ARG A 243 -24.78 5.83 12.61
N LYS A 244 -23.99 4.77 12.87
CA LYS A 244 -23.34 3.94 11.85
C LYS A 244 -24.17 2.70 11.53
N TRP A 245 -25.36 2.91 10.99
CA TRP A 245 -26.34 1.84 10.75
C TRP A 245 -25.85 0.77 9.76
N GLU A 246 -24.98 1.13 8.83
CA GLU A 246 -24.38 0.22 7.86
C GLU A 246 -23.63 -0.95 8.55
N HIS A 247 -22.92 -0.68 9.64
CA HIS A 247 -22.19 -1.73 10.35
C HIS A 247 -23.12 -2.72 11.04
N VAL A 248 -24.33 -2.32 11.42
CA VAL A 248 -25.33 -3.24 11.98
C VAL A 248 -25.79 -4.23 10.90
N GLY A 249 -26.02 -3.76 9.67
CA GLY A 249 -26.35 -4.62 8.53
C GLY A 249 -25.23 -5.62 8.22
N TRP A 250 -23.99 -5.13 8.13
CA TRP A 250 -22.82 -5.99 7.90
C TRP A 250 -22.55 -6.96 9.04
N MET A 251 -22.81 -6.56 10.29
CA MET A 251 -22.71 -7.44 11.45
C MET A 251 -23.68 -8.62 11.35
N ILE A 252 -24.91 -8.41 10.88
CA ILE A 252 -25.88 -9.49 10.67
C ILE A 252 -25.38 -10.47 9.61
N VAL A 253 -24.86 -9.96 8.48
CA VAL A 253 -24.25 -10.80 7.42
C VAL A 253 -23.10 -11.63 7.99
N TYR A 254 -22.26 -11.02 8.82
CA TYR A 254 -21.14 -11.73 9.46
C TYR A 254 -21.58 -12.76 10.49
N ILE A 255 -22.63 -12.49 11.28
CA ILE A 255 -23.19 -13.47 12.22
C ILE A 255 -23.64 -14.73 11.48
N LEU A 256 -24.26 -14.58 10.30
CA LEU A 256 -24.62 -15.72 9.45
C LEU A 256 -23.39 -16.42 8.86
N ALA A 257 -22.29 -15.70 8.65
CA ALA A 257 -21.02 -16.23 8.16
C ALA A 257 -20.09 -16.78 9.27
N ILE A 258 -20.47 -16.74 10.55
CA ILE A 258 -19.67 -17.30 11.65
C ILE A 258 -19.24 -18.77 11.41
N PRO A 259 -20.09 -19.68 10.89
CA PRO A 259 -19.65 -21.04 10.57
C PRO A 259 -18.52 -21.09 9.53
N VAL A 260 -18.43 -20.09 8.65
CA VAL A 260 -17.34 -19.98 7.67
C VAL A 260 -16.07 -19.49 8.36
N PHE A 261 -16.12 -18.33 9.01
CA PHE A 261 -14.92 -17.67 9.55
C PHE A 261 -14.38 -18.30 10.84
N SER A 262 -15.25 -18.84 11.68
CA SER A 262 -14.87 -19.35 13.00
C SER A 262 -14.79 -20.86 13.06
N PHE A 263 -15.20 -21.59 12.01
CA PHE A 263 -15.14 -23.06 11.99
C PHE A 263 -14.46 -23.60 10.73
N TYR A 264 -15.07 -23.40 9.55
CA TYR A 264 -14.55 -23.99 8.31
C TYR A 264 -13.15 -23.50 7.95
N LEU A 265 -12.94 -22.17 7.88
CA LEU A 265 -11.65 -21.60 7.48
C LEU A 265 -10.50 -21.93 8.45
N PRO A 266 -10.67 -21.83 9.79
CA PRO A 266 -9.62 -22.24 10.72
C PRO A 266 -9.32 -23.73 10.68
N LEU A 267 -10.33 -24.61 10.59
CA LEU A 267 -10.09 -26.05 10.45
C LEU A 267 -9.35 -26.38 9.15
N TYR A 268 -9.74 -25.75 8.04
CA TYR A 268 -9.04 -25.91 6.78
C TYR A 268 -7.58 -25.45 6.89
N ALA A 269 -7.34 -24.31 7.55
CA ALA A 269 -6.02 -23.74 7.75
C ALA A 269 -5.12 -24.65 8.60
N PHE A 270 -5.65 -25.17 9.72
CA PHE A 270 -4.96 -26.10 10.60
C PHE A 270 -4.74 -27.48 9.96
N TRP A 271 -5.64 -27.92 9.07
CA TRP A 271 -5.44 -29.14 8.30
C TRP A 271 -4.31 -28.99 7.26
N HIS A 272 -4.20 -27.81 6.65
CA HIS A 272 -3.20 -27.46 5.64
C HIS A 272 -2.11 -26.55 6.22
N PHE A 273 -1.65 -26.87 7.42
CA PHE A 273 -0.68 -26.07 8.16
C PHE A 273 0.74 -26.13 7.55
N ASP A 274 0.97 -27.13 6.71
CA ASP A 274 2.19 -27.43 5.95
C ASP A 274 2.10 -27.06 4.46
N ASP A 275 0.96 -26.54 4.00
CA ASP A 275 0.84 -25.97 2.67
C ASP A 275 1.48 -24.56 2.67
N PHE A 276 2.30 -24.26 1.68
CA PHE A 276 2.92 -22.93 1.51
C PHE A 276 2.69 -22.37 0.11
N SER A 277 1.78 -22.98 -0.64
CA SER A 277 1.37 -22.48 -1.93
C SER A 277 0.74 -21.11 -1.77
N TRP A 278 1.36 -20.11 -2.38
CA TRP A 278 0.62 -18.97 -2.89
C TRP A 278 -0.12 -19.52 -4.11
N GLY A 279 -1.39 -19.19 -4.32
CA GLY A 279 -2.17 -19.70 -5.47
C GLY A 279 -1.55 -19.36 -6.84
N ASN A 280 -2.37 -19.14 -7.86
CA ASN A 280 -1.85 -18.84 -9.21
C ASN A 280 -0.90 -17.61 -9.28
N THR A 281 -0.82 -16.78 -8.24
CA THR A 281 -0.03 -15.54 -8.15
C THR A 281 1.50 -15.74 -8.20
N ARG A 282 2.04 -16.93 -7.88
CA ARG A 282 3.50 -17.22 -8.03
C ARG A 282 3.80 -18.21 -9.17
N MET A 283 2.84 -18.49 -10.05
CA MET A 283 3.08 -19.34 -11.21
C MET A 283 3.54 -18.47 -12.37
N VAL A 284 4.85 -18.26 -12.49
CA VAL A 284 5.41 -17.70 -13.73
C VAL A 284 5.26 -18.79 -14.79
N VAL A 285 4.30 -18.62 -15.69
CA VAL A 285 4.12 -19.50 -16.85
C VAL A 285 5.32 -19.27 -17.77
N GLY A 286 6.31 -20.16 -17.70
CA GLY A 286 7.41 -20.16 -18.66
C GLY A 286 6.90 -20.43 -20.08
N GLU A 287 7.67 -20.02 -21.09
CA GLU A 287 7.37 -20.01 -22.54
C GLU A 287 6.80 -21.31 -23.16
N ARG A 288 6.69 -22.42 -22.42
CA ARG A 288 6.15 -23.70 -22.88
C ARG A 288 5.10 -24.32 -21.96
N GLY A 289 4.35 -23.52 -21.21
CA GLY A 289 3.22 -24.00 -20.40
C GLY A 289 3.62 -24.87 -19.19
N LYS A 290 4.91 -25.01 -18.88
CA LYS A 290 5.37 -25.63 -17.64
C LYS A 290 5.24 -24.61 -16.50
N LYS A 291 4.35 -24.90 -15.56
CA LYS A 291 4.22 -24.19 -14.29
C LYS A 291 5.51 -24.38 -13.50
N LYS A 292 6.41 -23.40 -13.48
CA LYS A 292 7.52 -23.35 -12.53
C LYS A 292 6.99 -22.75 -11.24
N LEU A 293 7.01 -23.53 -10.15
CA LEU A 293 6.83 -23.00 -8.81
C LEU A 293 8.07 -22.14 -8.51
N VAL A 294 7.89 -20.88 -8.14
CA VAL A 294 8.97 -19.93 -7.79
C VAL A 294 9.78 -20.36 -6.56
N SER A 295 9.46 -21.49 -5.93
CA SER A 295 10.26 -22.04 -4.83
C SER A 295 11.63 -22.59 -5.24
N ASP A 296 11.90 -22.72 -6.54
CA ASP A 296 13.18 -23.22 -7.07
C ASP A 296 13.94 -22.08 -7.76
N GLU A 297 14.02 -20.93 -7.08
CA GLU A 297 15.03 -19.93 -7.42
C GLU A 297 16.39 -20.62 -7.30
N GLY A 298 17.11 -20.70 -8.41
CA GLY A 298 18.47 -21.24 -8.43
C GLY A 298 19.38 -20.46 -7.47
N LYS A 299 20.66 -20.85 -7.38
CA LYS A 299 21.62 -20.10 -6.57
C LYS A 299 21.63 -18.63 -6.99
N PHE A 300 21.10 -17.77 -6.12
CA PHE A 300 21.10 -16.33 -6.28
C PHE A 300 22.55 -15.85 -6.40
N ASP A 301 22.88 -15.14 -7.48
CA ASP A 301 24.17 -14.47 -7.63
C ASP A 301 24.04 -13.01 -7.16
N PRO A 302 24.63 -12.62 -6.02
CA PRO A 302 24.58 -11.25 -5.53
C PRO A 302 25.17 -10.23 -6.50
N LYS A 303 25.98 -10.65 -7.49
CA LYS A 303 26.52 -9.78 -8.54
C LYS A 303 25.50 -9.41 -9.60
N SER A 304 24.37 -10.10 -9.67
CA SER A 304 23.27 -9.77 -10.59
C SER A 304 22.51 -8.51 -10.17
N ILE A 305 22.61 -8.09 -8.90
CA ILE A 305 22.04 -6.81 -8.47
C ILE A 305 22.96 -5.69 -8.95
N PRO A 306 22.50 -4.81 -9.85
CA PRO A 306 23.26 -3.62 -10.22
C PRO A 306 23.42 -2.75 -8.96
N LYS A 307 24.66 -2.52 -8.55
CA LYS A 307 24.99 -1.62 -7.45
C LYS A 307 25.33 -0.26 -8.03
N LYS A 308 24.61 0.78 -7.60
CA LYS A 308 24.87 2.17 -7.98
C LYS A 308 24.92 3.00 -6.70
N LYS A 309 25.86 3.95 -6.60
CA LYS A 309 25.84 4.91 -5.49
C LYS A 309 24.71 5.90 -5.72
N TRP A 310 24.14 6.43 -4.63
CA TRP A 310 23.10 7.45 -4.71
C TRP A 310 23.56 8.67 -5.52
N SER A 311 24.81 9.10 -5.32
CA SER A 311 25.44 10.19 -6.08
C SER A 311 25.37 9.98 -7.60
N ASP A 312 25.69 8.76 -8.05
CA ASP A 312 25.77 8.44 -9.47
C ASP A 312 24.36 8.34 -10.08
N TYR A 313 23.36 7.96 -9.28
CA TYR A 313 21.96 7.89 -9.69
C TYR A 313 21.33 9.28 -9.76
N GLU A 314 21.61 10.14 -8.77
CA GLU A 314 21.21 11.54 -8.77
C GLU A 314 21.80 12.29 -9.96
N GLN A 315 23.08 12.06 -10.27
CA GLN A 315 23.73 12.64 -11.45
C GLN A 315 23.08 12.16 -12.76
N GLU A 316 22.74 10.88 -12.88
CA GLU A 316 22.02 10.36 -14.06
C GLU A 316 20.63 10.98 -14.20
N LEU A 317 19.88 11.16 -13.10
CA LEU A 317 18.60 11.87 -13.13
C LEU A 317 18.76 13.33 -13.58
N TRP A 318 19.86 13.97 -13.19
CA TRP A 318 20.22 15.32 -13.63
C TRP A 318 20.60 15.37 -15.11
N GLU A 319 21.38 14.39 -15.58
CA GLU A 319 21.81 14.26 -16.97
C GLU A 319 20.61 13.97 -17.89
N VAL A 320 19.75 13.01 -17.52
CA VAL A 320 18.51 12.67 -18.25
C VAL A 320 17.51 13.85 -18.23
N GLY A 321 17.41 14.59 -17.13
CA GLY A 321 16.61 15.82 -17.06
C GLY A 321 17.21 17.01 -17.80
N SER A 322 18.48 16.94 -18.24
CA SER A 322 19.17 18.02 -18.94
C SER A 322 19.20 17.88 -20.47
N GLU A 323 18.77 16.74 -21.02
CA GLU A 323 18.75 16.53 -22.48
C GLU A 323 17.59 17.26 -23.21
N GLU A 324 16.61 17.80 -22.49
CA GLU A 324 15.57 18.67 -23.06
C GLU A 324 15.91 20.18 -22.92
N SER A 325 16.91 20.68 -23.66
CA SER A 325 16.94 22.12 -24.03
C SER A 325 17.82 22.51 -25.23
N VAL A 326 18.43 21.56 -25.95
CA VAL A 326 19.36 21.92 -27.04
C VAL A 326 18.66 22.20 -28.38
N GLN A 327 17.34 21.93 -28.51
CA GLN A 327 16.57 22.26 -29.70
C GLN A 327 15.67 23.50 -29.53
N THR A 328 16.27 24.67 -29.32
CA THR A 328 15.63 25.93 -29.78
C THR A 328 16.66 26.99 -30.16
N ARG A 329 17.54 26.66 -31.11
CA ARG A 329 18.18 27.66 -31.96
C ARG A 329 17.41 27.69 -33.27
N VAL A 330 16.57 28.72 -33.45
CA VAL A 330 16.29 29.46 -34.69
C VAL A 330 15.05 30.35 -34.44
N SER A 331 15.30 31.64 -34.21
CA SER A 331 14.56 32.75 -34.82
C SER A 331 15.24 34.08 -34.44
N ASP A 332 16.30 34.40 -35.17
CA ASP A 332 16.71 35.79 -35.35
C ASP A 332 15.62 36.51 -36.16
N LYS A 333 14.90 37.44 -35.54
CA LYS A 333 14.45 38.71 -36.15
C LYS A 333 13.76 39.64 -35.16
N SER A 334 14.43 40.78 -34.95
CA SER A 334 13.90 42.15 -34.72
C SER A 334 12.87 42.38 -33.61
N TYR A 335 13.24 43.16 -32.59
CA TYR A 335 13.02 44.62 -32.58
C TYR A 335 13.89 45.26 -31.47
N ARG A 336 14.77 46.18 -31.88
CA ARG A 336 15.47 47.11 -30.97
C ARG A 336 14.54 48.28 -30.68
N SER A 337 14.32 48.59 -29.41
CA SER A 337 14.02 49.96 -28.98
C SER A 337 14.73 50.26 -27.67
N HIS A 338 15.65 51.21 -27.73
CA HIS A 338 16.34 51.82 -26.60
C HIS A 338 15.37 52.48 -25.63
N SER A 339 15.56 52.28 -24.32
CA SER A 339 15.45 53.36 -23.34
C SER A 339 16.20 53.00 -22.06
N SER A 340 17.07 53.91 -21.64
CA SER A 340 17.94 53.83 -20.46
C SER A 340 17.16 54.00 -19.15
N ARG A 341 17.51 53.24 -18.09
CA ARG A 341 17.88 53.79 -16.75
C ARG A 341 18.19 52.70 -15.71
N LYS A 342 19.36 52.90 -15.08
CA LYS A 342 19.82 52.64 -13.70
C LYS A 342 19.48 51.31 -12.99
N ALA A 343 20.56 50.53 -12.80
CA ALA A 343 21.07 49.92 -11.57
C ALA A 343 20.09 49.65 -10.41
N GLY A 344 19.84 48.35 -10.18
CA GLY A 344 19.33 47.79 -8.94
C GLY A 344 19.60 46.29 -8.93
N SER A 345 20.62 45.86 -8.19
CA SER A 345 20.95 44.45 -7.97
C SER A 345 19.89 43.81 -7.07
N VAL A 346 19.15 42.83 -7.60
CA VAL A 346 18.32 41.93 -6.78
C VAL A 346 18.61 40.50 -7.19
N ALA A 347 19.03 39.74 -6.17
CA ALA A 347 19.47 38.36 -6.23
C ALA A 347 18.35 37.41 -6.65
N GLY A 348 18.69 36.43 -7.49
CA GLY A 348 17.84 35.29 -7.80
C GLY A 348 17.80 34.31 -6.64
N SER A 349 16.61 33.94 -6.19
CA SER A 349 16.39 32.84 -5.26
C SER A 349 16.11 31.55 -6.04
N LYS A 350 17.17 30.77 -6.29
CA LYS A 350 17.05 29.32 -6.52
C LYS A 350 16.89 28.64 -5.16
N PHE A 351 15.83 27.86 -5.02
CA PHE A 351 15.54 27.03 -3.86
C PHE A 351 16.54 25.86 -3.85
N GLY A 352 17.61 25.98 -3.07
CA GLY A 352 18.61 24.92 -2.87
C GLY A 352 18.31 24.15 -1.59
N SER A 353 18.21 22.83 -1.70
CA SER A 353 18.06 21.91 -0.57
C SER A 353 19.33 21.86 0.26
N THR A 354 19.21 22.19 1.53
CA THR A 354 20.26 22.10 2.54
C THR A 354 20.51 20.64 2.93
N TYR A 355 21.49 19.99 2.30
CA TYR A 355 22.22 18.87 2.89
C TYR A 355 23.71 19.19 2.81
N GLY A 356 24.30 19.43 3.98
CA GLY A 356 25.68 19.88 4.14
C GLY A 356 26.67 18.76 3.87
N ASP A 357 27.60 19.07 2.99
CA ASP A 357 28.76 18.28 2.62
C ASP A 357 29.90 18.56 3.62
N PHE A 358 30.37 17.53 4.33
CA PHE A 358 31.57 17.59 5.16
C PHE A 358 32.70 16.91 4.38
N HIS A 359 33.49 17.73 3.68
CA HIS A 359 34.74 17.29 3.08
C HIS A 359 35.88 17.39 4.12
N GLU A 360 36.50 16.24 4.38
CA GLU A 360 37.68 16.06 5.22
C GLU A 360 38.94 16.32 4.38
N GLU A 361 39.75 17.32 4.74
CA GLU A 361 41.04 17.58 4.08
C GLU A 361 42.19 17.49 5.10
N TYR A 362 43.10 16.55 4.85
CA TYR A 362 44.35 16.33 5.58
C TYR A 362 45.41 17.37 5.15
N GLY A 363 46.04 18.07 6.10
CA GLY A 363 47.21 18.91 5.74
C GLY A 363 47.84 19.81 6.81
N GLN A 364 48.63 19.22 7.71
CA GLN A 364 49.82 19.75 8.43
C GLN A 364 49.92 21.18 9.04
N ARG A 365 50.27 21.14 10.35
CA ARG A 365 51.26 21.95 11.14
C ARG A 365 50.92 23.40 11.56
N GLY A 366 50.96 23.61 12.89
CA GLY A 366 51.33 24.91 13.49
C GLY A 366 50.92 25.09 14.95
N ARG A 367 51.88 25.07 15.88
CA ARG A 367 51.72 25.29 17.34
C ARG A 367 51.14 26.67 17.69
N SER A 368 50.28 26.74 18.71
CA SER A 368 50.52 27.46 20.01
C SER A 368 49.26 28.09 20.64
N ARG A 369 49.12 27.78 21.95
CA ARG A 369 48.59 28.61 23.05
C ARG A 369 47.12 29.05 23.04
N SER A 370 46.37 28.42 23.94
CA SER A 370 45.13 28.90 24.58
C SER A 370 45.32 30.26 25.26
N PRO A 371 44.20 30.98 25.48
CA PRO A 371 43.85 31.29 26.87
C PRO A 371 42.36 31.09 27.19
N VAL A 372 42.15 30.69 28.44
CA VAL A 372 40.88 30.60 29.19
C VAL A 372 40.36 32.03 29.48
N PRO A 373 39.05 32.21 29.74
CA PRO A 373 38.72 32.83 31.04
C PRO A 373 37.59 32.16 31.85
N ARG A 374 37.71 32.37 33.15
CA ARG A 374 36.94 31.91 34.31
C ARG A 374 35.55 32.55 34.45
N TYR A 375 34.63 31.74 34.99
CA TYR A 375 33.62 31.99 36.03
C TYR A 375 33.20 33.43 36.38
N THR A 376 31.89 33.69 36.32
CA THR A 376 31.10 34.23 37.43
C THR A 376 29.74 33.52 37.49
N GLY A 377 29.36 33.05 38.66
CA GLY A 377 28.01 32.56 38.94
C GLY A 377 27.14 33.67 39.52
N ASP A 378 25.83 33.53 39.37
CA ASP A 378 24.91 33.91 40.45
C ASP A 378 23.64 33.05 40.37
N ASP A 379 23.24 32.58 41.55
CA ASP A 379 22.02 31.85 41.84
C ASP A 379 20.89 32.85 42.16
N ARG A 380 19.64 32.53 41.78
CA ARG A 380 18.47 32.43 42.69
C ARG A 380 17.12 32.52 41.98
N ARG A 381 16.40 31.40 42.09
CA ARG A 381 15.05 31.21 42.67
C ARG A 381 13.82 31.94 42.10
N THR A 382 12.78 31.09 42.00
CA THR A 382 11.36 31.27 42.38
C THR A 382 10.36 31.81 41.35
N SER A 383 9.61 30.85 40.78
CA SER A 383 8.15 30.68 40.85
C SER A 383 7.24 31.90 40.64
N ARG A 384 6.37 31.80 39.62
CA ARG A 384 4.94 32.07 39.79
C ARG A 384 4.10 31.47 38.65
N ALA A 385 3.23 30.54 39.03
CA ALA A 385 2.01 30.23 38.31
C ALA A 385 1.02 31.39 38.46
N LEU A 386 0.21 31.63 37.43
CA LEU A 386 -1.11 32.26 37.55
C LEU A 386 -1.97 31.87 36.35
N SER A 387 -3.04 31.17 36.67
CA SER A 387 -4.26 30.93 35.90
C SER A 387 -5.15 32.18 35.85
N ASN A 388 -5.96 32.30 34.78
CA ASN A 388 -7.38 32.75 34.74
C ASN A 388 -7.81 32.84 33.25
N VAL A 389 -8.80 32.09 32.74
CA VAL A 389 -10.27 32.11 32.93
C VAL A 389 -11.01 33.11 32.01
N ALA A 390 -11.72 32.52 31.03
CA ALA A 390 -13.08 32.75 30.49
C ALA A 390 -13.60 34.11 29.95
N SER A 391 -14.22 34.05 28.75
CA SER A 391 -15.57 34.56 28.36
C SER A 391 -15.73 34.41 26.82
N GLN A 392 -16.59 33.55 26.26
CA GLN A 392 -18.07 33.61 26.04
C GLN A 392 -18.58 34.75 25.10
N HIS A 393 -19.13 34.27 23.96
CA HIS A 393 -20.07 34.76 22.89
C HIS A 393 -21.13 35.84 23.24
N PRO A 394 -22.03 36.38 22.34
CA PRO A 394 -22.58 35.83 21.07
C PRO A 394 -23.04 36.80 19.91
N GLY A 395 -23.46 36.21 18.76
CA GLY A 395 -24.45 36.69 17.74
C GLY A 395 -24.03 37.85 16.81
N ASP A 396 -24.52 38.04 15.57
CA ASP A 396 -25.68 37.50 14.87
C ASP A 396 -25.77 38.05 13.39
N TYR A 397 -26.52 37.36 12.51
CA TYR A 397 -27.10 37.72 11.18
C TYR A 397 -26.35 37.74 9.82
N MET A 398 -26.75 36.76 8.99
CA MET A 398 -27.18 36.77 7.57
C MET A 398 -26.91 37.97 6.64
N SER A 399 -26.46 37.68 5.41
CA SER A 399 -27.05 38.27 4.19
C SER A 399 -26.95 37.34 2.98
N GLN A 400 -28.10 37.16 2.31
CA GLN A 400 -28.29 36.57 0.98
C GLN A 400 -28.14 37.65 -0.11
N ARG A 401 -27.45 37.31 -1.21
CA ARG A 401 -27.62 37.83 -2.59
C ARG A 401 -26.72 36.97 -3.48
N GLY A 402 -27.14 36.27 -4.54
CA GLY A 402 -28.25 36.46 -5.46
C GLY A 402 -27.74 37.06 -6.78
N SER A 403 -27.40 36.23 -7.77
CA SER A 403 -27.47 36.60 -9.19
C SER A 403 -27.44 35.36 -10.12
N GLN A 404 -28.49 35.26 -10.94
CA GLN A 404 -28.68 34.37 -12.09
C GLN A 404 -28.07 35.00 -13.35
N TYR A 405 -27.76 34.19 -14.39
CA TYR A 405 -28.06 34.33 -15.84
C TYR A 405 -27.18 33.28 -16.58
N LEU A 406 -27.73 32.21 -17.17
CA LEU A 406 -28.41 32.06 -18.47
C LEU A 406 -27.47 31.57 -19.61
N SER A 407 -27.74 30.33 -20.05
CA SER A 407 -27.72 29.77 -21.41
C SER A 407 -26.73 30.29 -22.47
N SER A 408 -25.97 29.37 -23.07
CA SER A 408 -25.86 29.28 -24.53
C SER A 408 -25.53 27.86 -24.99
N ARG A 409 -26.40 27.37 -25.88
CA ARG A 409 -26.40 26.10 -26.61
C ARG A 409 -26.09 26.40 -28.07
N ALA A 410 -25.21 25.62 -28.71
CA ALA A 410 -25.09 25.44 -30.16
C ALA A 410 -24.12 24.25 -30.38
N GLY A 411 -24.33 23.26 -31.25
CA GLY A 411 -25.36 22.94 -32.24
C GLY A 411 -24.81 21.77 -33.06
N GLU A 412 -25.60 20.71 -33.26
CA GLU A 412 -25.32 19.60 -34.19
C GLU A 412 -25.52 20.06 -35.64
N TYR A 413 -24.70 19.56 -36.57
CA TYR A 413 -25.11 19.32 -37.96
C TYR A 413 -24.34 18.13 -38.58
N GLU A 414 -25.08 17.11 -38.99
CA GLU A 414 -24.71 16.05 -39.94
C GLU A 414 -24.81 16.55 -41.39
N TYR A 415 -24.00 16.01 -42.32
CA TYR A 415 -24.37 15.92 -43.73
C TYR A 415 -23.75 14.72 -44.46
N TYR A 416 -24.60 14.03 -45.23
CA TYR A 416 -24.36 12.85 -46.07
C TYR A 416 -23.60 13.17 -47.38
N GLY A 417 -22.96 12.16 -47.97
CA GLY A 417 -22.07 12.27 -49.14
C GLY A 417 -22.71 12.30 -50.54
N GLY A 418 -21.86 12.30 -51.57
CA GLY A 418 -22.22 11.94 -52.95
C GLY A 418 -21.41 12.56 -54.09
N ASN A 419 -20.75 11.68 -54.87
CA ASN A 419 -20.49 11.71 -56.34
C ASN A 419 -19.27 12.41 -56.99
N SER A 420 -18.32 11.56 -57.43
CA SER A 420 -17.96 11.20 -58.83
C SER A 420 -17.51 12.26 -59.87
N ARG A 421 -16.18 12.31 -60.15
CA ARG A 421 -15.34 12.22 -61.42
C ARG A 421 -15.97 12.45 -62.83
N PRO A 422 -15.22 12.61 -63.98
CA PRO A 422 -13.75 12.57 -64.29
C PRO A 422 -13.19 13.58 -65.39
N VAL A 423 -11.94 13.34 -65.88
CA VAL A 423 -11.30 13.66 -67.22
C VAL A 423 -10.33 14.87 -67.26
N SER A 424 -9.14 14.92 -67.91
CA SER A 424 -7.97 14.05 -68.24
C SER A 424 -6.96 14.89 -69.08
N MET A 425 -5.64 14.64 -69.00
CA MET A 425 -4.60 14.65 -70.09
C MET A 425 -3.18 14.84 -69.50
N ALA A 426 -2.34 13.78 -69.56
CA ALA A 426 -1.10 13.65 -70.36
C ALA A 426 0.13 14.36 -69.73
N GLU A 427 1.36 13.84 -69.66
CA GLU A 427 2.08 12.73 -70.27
C GLU A 427 3.42 12.58 -69.47
N GLY A 428 4.05 11.40 -69.46
CA GLY A 428 5.43 11.27 -68.94
C GLY A 428 5.72 9.93 -68.27
N GLY A 429 6.10 8.92 -69.07
CA GLY A 429 6.39 7.58 -68.60
C GLY A 429 7.72 7.47 -67.83
N HIS A 430 7.69 6.76 -66.70
CA HIS A 430 8.84 6.06 -66.15
C HIS A 430 8.39 4.70 -65.62
N TYR A 431 9.24 3.71 -65.89
CA TYR A 431 9.04 2.28 -65.69
C TYR A 431 8.43 1.90 -64.33
N ALA A 432 7.40 1.06 -64.37
CA ALA A 432 6.82 0.41 -63.22
C ALA A 432 7.86 -0.47 -62.50
N LYS A 433 8.07 -0.22 -61.20
CA LYS A 433 8.60 -1.20 -60.25
C LYS A 433 7.41 -1.70 -59.44
N ASP A 434 7.24 -3.03 -59.41
CA ASP A 434 6.28 -3.71 -58.56
C ASP A 434 6.43 -3.23 -57.10
N ILE A 435 5.37 -2.63 -56.55
CA ILE A 435 5.29 -2.28 -55.13
C ILE A 435 4.94 -3.59 -54.39
N VAL A 436 5.96 -4.24 -53.86
CA VAL A 436 5.81 -5.25 -52.81
C VAL A 436 5.26 -4.52 -51.57
N PRO A 437 4.23 -5.05 -50.86
CA PRO A 437 3.80 -4.45 -49.59
C PRO A 437 5.00 -4.43 -48.64
N ALA A 438 5.42 -3.23 -48.23
CA ALA A 438 6.52 -3.08 -47.30
C ALA A 438 6.15 -3.73 -45.96
N GLU A 439 7.01 -4.62 -45.45
CA GLU A 439 6.87 -5.17 -44.11
C GLU A 439 6.84 -4.02 -43.09
N PRO A 440 5.95 -4.06 -42.07
CA PRO A 440 5.83 -2.98 -41.10
C PRO A 440 7.16 -2.77 -40.37
N SER A 441 7.52 -1.51 -40.17
CA SER A 441 8.75 -1.14 -39.48
C SER A 441 8.65 -1.46 -37.98
N ASP A 442 9.80 -1.67 -37.34
CA ASP A 442 9.87 -2.02 -35.91
C ASP A 442 9.25 -0.92 -35.02
N GLU A 443 9.36 0.35 -35.43
CA GLU A 443 8.76 1.49 -34.73
C GLU A 443 7.22 1.50 -34.80
N GLU A 444 6.65 1.19 -35.97
CA GLU A 444 5.20 1.07 -36.16
C GLU A 444 4.63 -0.08 -35.33
N ILE A 445 5.35 -1.20 -35.27
CA ILE A 445 4.98 -2.36 -34.46
C ILE A 445 5.00 -2.00 -32.97
N LEU A 446 6.02 -1.29 -32.51
CA LEU A 446 6.13 -0.86 -31.12
C LEU A 446 5.00 0.10 -30.73
N GLN A 447 4.69 1.08 -31.58
CA GLN A 447 3.60 2.02 -31.34
C GLN A 447 2.25 1.30 -31.22
N GLU A 448 2.02 0.29 -32.06
CA GLU A 448 0.79 -0.47 -32.06
C GLU A 448 0.69 -1.42 -30.85
N ILE A 449 1.81 -2.02 -30.42
CA ILE A 449 1.89 -2.79 -29.17
C ILE A 449 1.49 -1.91 -27.97
N ARG A 450 2.00 -0.67 -27.89
CA ARG A 450 1.62 0.27 -26.82
C ARG A 450 0.11 0.56 -26.85
N SER A 451 -0.46 0.78 -28.03
CA SER A 451 -1.90 1.01 -28.19
C SER A 451 -2.72 -0.18 -27.69
N ILE A 452 -2.40 -1.40 -28.13
CA ILE A 452 -3.11 -2.64 -27.73
C ILE A 452 -3.01 -2.84 -26.22
N LEU A 453 -1.81 -2.75 -25.64
CA LEU A 453 -1.60 -2.98 -24.21
C LEU A 453 -2.22 -1.90 -23.32
N SER A 454 -2.32 -0.66 -23.80
CA SER A 454 -2.98 0.43 -23.06
C SER A 454 -4.50 0.27 -22.95
N ALA A 455 -5.13 -0.37 -23.94
CA ALA A 455 -6.58 -0.59 -23.98
C ALA A 455 -7.00 -1.95 -23.43
N ALA A 456 -6.06 -2.89 -23.27
CA ALA A 456 -6.34 -4.26 -22.88
C ALA A 456 -6.36 -4.45 -21.36
N ASN A 457 -7.19 -5.39 -20.89
CA ASN A 457 -7.07 -5.91 -19.54
C ASN A 457 -5.84 -6.83 -19.45
N LEU A 458 -4.77 -6.32 -18.83
CA LEU A 458 -3.48 -6.99 -18.70
C LEU A 458 -3.54 -8.33 -17.95
N MET A 459 -4.60 -8.60 -17.18
CA MET A 459 -4.76 -9.87 -16.47
C MET A 459 -5.13 -11.05 -17.38
N ASN A 460 -5.69 -10.76 -18.56
CA ASN A 460 -6.23 -11.77 -19.48
C ASN A 460 -5.57 -11.77 -20.86
N VAL A 461 -4.79 -10.73 -21.19
CA VAL A 461 -4.12 -10.63 -22.49
C VAL A 461 -2.94 -11.58 -22.59
N THR A 462 -2.87 -12.32 -23.69
CA THR A 462 -1.77 -13.22 -24.01
C THR A 462 -0.89 -12.63 -25.12
N LYS A 463 0.41 -12.94 -25.10
CA LYS A 463 1.35 -12.56 -26.19
C LYS A 463 0.86 -13.00 -27.57
N LYS A 464 0.14 -14.13 -27.62
CA LYS A 464 -0.48 -14.63 -28.85
C LYS A 464 -1.59 -13.70 -29.34
N GLN A 465 -2.50 -13.28 -28.46
CA GLN A 465 -3.59 -12.35 -28.83
C GLN A 465 -3.04 -11.02 -29.36
N VAL A 466 -2.02 -10.45 -28.71
CA VAL A 466 -1.38 -9.21 -29.17
C VAL A 466 -0.81 -9.38 -30.58
N ARG A 467 -0.13 -10.51 -30.85
CA ARG A 467 0.43 -10.80 -32.18
C ARG A 467 -0.63 -11.09 -33.24
N ASP A 468 -1.69 -11.80 -32.89
CA ASP A 468 -2.81 -12.09 -33.79
C ASP A 468 -3.53 -10.77 -34.17
N GLU A 469 -3.66 -9.85 -33.20
CA GLU A 469 -4.21 -8.51 -33.43
C GLU A 469 -3.28 -7.62 -34.28
N LEU A 470 -1.98 -7.63 -34.03
CA LEU A 470 -1.00 -6.97 -34.92
C LEU A 470 -1.08 -7.52 -36.35
N SER A 471 -1.25 -8.83 -36.50
CA SER A 471 -1.37 -9.46 -37.82
C SER A 471 -2.64 -9.02 -38.55
N MET A 472 -3.74 -8.80 -37.82
CA MET A 472 -4.96 -8.22 -38.38
C MET A 472 -4.78 -6.74 -38.77
N ARG A 473 -4.10 -5.94 -37.94
CA ARG A 473 -3.92 -4.49 -38.17
C ARG A 473 -2.98 -4.19 -39.34
N PHE A 474 -1.87 -4.92 -39.45
CA PHE A 474 -0.90 -4.74 -40.54
C PHE A 474 -1.21 -5.56 -41.79
N GLY A 475 -2.15 -6.50 -41.73
CA GLY A 475 -2.46 -7.41 -42.85
C GLY A 475 -1.30 -8.34 -43.23
N PHE A 476 -0.35 -8.56 -42.31
CA PHE A 476 0.88 -9.33 -42.51
C PHE A 476 1.02 -10.38 -41.41
N ASP A 477 1.57 -11.56 -41.70
CA ASP A 477 1.82 -12.57 -40.67
C ASP A 477 3.01 -12.15 -39.79
N MET A 478 2.71 -11.75 -38.55
CA MET A 478 3.71 -11.28 -37.59
C MET A 478 4.51 -12.42 -36.93
N ASN A 479 4.39 -13.67 -37.39
CA ASN A 479 5.20 -14.78 -36.91
C ASN A 479 6.71 -14.57 -37.13
N SER A 480 7.12 -13.90 -38.21
CA SER A 480 8.53 -13.58 -38.50
C SER A 480 9.16 -12.69 -37.42
N LYS A 481 8.37 -11.78 -36.83
CA LYS A 481 8.80 -10.82 -35.79
C LYS A 481 8.37 -11.22 -34.38
N LYS A 482 8.04 -12.50 -34.16
CA LYS A 482 7.57 -13.01 -32.85
C LYS A 482 8.51 -12.66 -31.69
N GLU A 483 9.82 -12.84 -31.86
CA GLU A 483 10.79 -12.58 -30.80
C GLU A 483 10.86 -11.09 -30.45
N TYR A 484 10.82 -10.22 -31.46
CA TYR A 484 10.79 -8.77 -31.28
C TYR A 484 9.52 -8.32 -30.53
N ILE A 485 8.35 -8.76 -30.97
CA ILE A 485 7.06 -8.45 -30.33
C ILE A 485 7.04 -8.91 -28.87
N ASN A 486 7.52 -10.13 -28.60
CA ASN A 486 7.61 -10.66 -27.25
C ASN A 486 8.51 -9.81 -26.34
N ASN A 487 9.66 -9.34 -26.86
CA ASN A 487 10.58 -8.49 -26.13
C ASN A 487 9.95 -7.10 -25.85
N CYS A 488 9.31 -6.48 -26.83
CA CYS A 488 8.59 -5.21 -26.65
C CYS A 488 7.50 -5.30 -25.59
N ILE A 489 6.71 -6.39 -25.58
CA ILE A 489 5.69 -6.63 -24.55
C ILE A 489 6.33 -6.73 -23.16
N GLU A 490 7.43 -7.47 -23.03
CA GLU A 490 8.13 -7.63 -21.74
C GLU A 490 8.72 -6.32 -21.23
N LEU A 491 9.35 -5.54 -22.11
CA LEU A 491 9.92 -4.24 -21.77
C LEU A 491 8.83 -3.23 -21.36
N PHE A 492 7.68 -3.25 -22.05
CA PHE A 492 6.52 -2.43 -21.68
C PHE A 492 5.96 -2.82 -20.30
N LEU A 493 5.78 -4.12 -20.04
CA LEU A 493 5.32 -4.61 -18.73
C LEU A 493 6.32 -4.35 -17.59
N GLN A 494 7.61 -4.21 -17.91
CA GLN A 494 8.66 -3.80 -16.96
C GLN A 494 8.76 -2.28 -16.76
N GLY A 495 7.96 -1.48 -17.47
CA GLY A 495 8.00 -0.01 -17.41
C GLY A 495 9.26 0.60 -18.04
N LYS A 496 9.91 -0.11 -18.98
CA LYS A 496 11.15 0.32 -19.65
C LYS A 496 10.92 0.90 -21.05
N LEU A 497 9.68 0.89 -21.54
CA LEU A 497 9.25 1.39 -22.86
C LEU A 497 7.92 2.14 -22.75
#